data_AF-C7M0R0-F1
#
_entry.id   AF-C7M0R0-F1
#
_cell.length_a   1.000
_cell.length_b   1.000
_cell.length_c   1.000
_cell.angle_alpha   90.00
_cell.angle_beta   90.00
_cell.angle_gamma   90.00
#
_symmetry.space_group_name_H-M   'P 1'
#
loop_
_entity.id
_entity.type
_entity.pdbx_description
1 polymer ?
#
loop_
_entity_poly.entity_id
_entity_poly.type
_entity_poly.pdbx_seq_one_letter_code
_entity_poly.pdbx_strand_id
1 'polypeptide(L)'
;MSSKIEEILAEEGAAAEQHDLADTMPTDITVARPNLTRPTVVSVRLSADEHARLQRAAAQEHLPVSTLLRIWALDRLRTEEGGGELSVAERLRRLEQAVFQHTV
;
A
#
# COMPACT_ATOMS: atom_id res chain seq x y z
N MET A 1 -27.73 2.16 -26.88
CA MET A 1 -26.52 1.31 -27.02
C MET A 1 -25.63 1.40 -25.78
N SER A 2 -25.22 2.59 -25.28
CA SER A 2 -24.38 2.73 -24.06
C SER A 2 -25.01 2.11 -22.80
N SER A 3 -26.28 2.40 -22.54
CA SER A 3 -26.97 1.91 -21.33
C SER A 3 -27.07 0.38 -21.24
N LYS A 4 -27.08 -0.34 -22.37
CA LYS A 4 -27.14 -1.81 -22.36
C LYS A 4 -25.78 -2.44 -22.04
N ILE A 5 -24.69 -1.76 -22.37
CA ILE A 5 -23.33 -2.20 -22.03
C ILE A 5 -23.10 -1.97 -20.52
N GLU A 6 -23.52 -0.81 -20.00
CA GLU A 6 -23.43 -0.50 -18.57
C GLU A 6 -24.24 -1.48 -17.70
N GLU A 7 -25.43 -1.87 -18.16
CA GLU A 7 -26.27 -2.86 -17.49
C GLU A 7 -25.61 -4.24 -17.45
N ILE A 8 -25.06 -4.70 -18.57
CA ILE A 8 -24.33 -5.98 -18.64
C ILE A 8 -23.08 -5.96 -17.75
N LEU A 9 -22.31 -4.88 -17.76
CA LEU A 9 -21.12 -4.73 -16.91
C LEU A 9 -21.46 -4.71 -15.42
N ALA A 10 -22.57 -4.08 -15.04
CA ALA A 10 -23.01 -4.05 -13.65
C ALA A 10 -23.49 -5.43 -13.19
N GLU A 11 -24.23 -6.15 -14.03
CA GLU A 11 -24.70 -7.51 -13.76
C GLU A 11 -23.56 -8.52 -13.68
N GLU A 12 -22.63 -8.49 -14.65
CA GLU A 12 -21.42 -9.33 -14.63
C GLU A 12 -20.52 -9.01 -13.42
N GLY A 13 -20.36 -7.73 -13.08
CA GLY A 13 -19.61 -7.31 -11.89
C GLY A 13 -20.21 -7.84 -10.59
N ALA A 14 -21.54 -7.73 -10.44
CA ALA A 14 -22.23 -8.26 -9.27
C ALA A 14 -22.12 -9.80 -9.17
N ALA A 15 -22.20 -10.51 -10.30
CA ALA A 15 -22.03 -11.95 -10.35
C ALA A 15 -20.58 -12.38 -10.01
N ALA A 16 -19.58 -11.61 -10.45
CA ALA A 16 -18.17 -11.88 -10.15
C ALA A 16 -17.84 -11.72 -8.65
N GLU A 17 -18.38 -10.69 -8.00
CA GLU A 17 -18.20 -10.45 -6.55
C GLU A 17 -18.83 -11.56 -5.67
N GLN A 18 -19.89 -12.20 -6.17
CA GLN A 18 -20.57 -13.32 -5.48
C GLN A 18 -19.95 -14.68 -5.79
N HIS A 19 -18.97 -14.75 -6.68
CA HIS A 19 -18.34 -16.01 -7.08
C HIS A 19 -17.34 -16.48 -6.01
N ASP A 20 -17.75 -17.46 -5.20
CA ASP A 20 -16.85 -18.08 -4.23
C ASP A 20 -15.90 -19.05 -4.94
N LEU A 21 -14.63 -18.64 -5.07
CA LEU A 21 -13.56 -19.42 -5.71
C LEU A 21 -13.29 -20.76 -5.02
N ALA A 22 -13.78 -20.96 -3.79
CA ALA A 22 -13.57 -22.18 -3.03
C ALA A 22 -14.21 -23.42 -3.66
N ASP A 23 -15.35 -23.27 -4.37
CA ASP A 23 -16.12 -24.40 -4.91
C ASP A 23 -15.71 -24.82 -6.33
N THR A 24 -14.89 -24.03 -7.02
CA THR A 24 -14.50 -24.25 -8.43
C THR A 24 -13.02 -24.54 -8.64
N MET A 25 -12.21 -24.47 -7.57
CA MET A 25 -10.77 -24.71 -7.67
C MET A 25 -10.44 -26.20 -7.46
N PRO A 26 -9.51 -26.76 -8.26
CA PRO A 26 -8.94 -28.09 -8.01
C PRO A 26 -8.45 -28.23 -6.56
N THR A 27 -8.65 -29.39 -5.96
CA THR A 27 -8.34 -29.70 -4.54
C THR A 27 -6.88 -29.45 -4.14
N ASP A 28 -5.97 -29.38 -5.10
CA ASP A 28 -4.53 -29.19 -4.86
C ASP A 28 -4.10 -27.71 -4.88
N ILE A 29 -5.03 -26.77 -5.10
CA ILE A 29 -4.74 -25.33 -5.14
C ILE A 29 -5.14 -24.69 -3.81
N THR A 30 -4.15 -24.16 -3.09
CA THR A 30 -4.41 -23.31 -1.92
C THR A 30 -4.68 -21.87 -2.39
N VAL A 31 -5.95 -21.47 -2.39
CA VAL A 31 -6.33 -20.08 -2.65
C VAL A 31 -5.94 -19.22 -1.44
N ALA A 32 -4.97 -18.35 -1.61
CA ALA A 32 -4.63 -17.33 -0.60
C ALA A 32 -5.17 -15.97 -1.08
N ARG A 33 -5.96 -15.31 -0.23
CA ARG A 33 -6.28 -13.89 -0.39
C ARG A 33 -5.42 -13.08 0.58
N PRO A 34 -4.22 -12.65 0.16
CA PRO A 34 -3.36 -11.84 1.02
C PRO A 34 -4.10 -10.55 1.38
N ASN A 35 -4.05 -10.18 2.67
CA ASN A 35 -4.75 -9.04 3.28
C ASN A 35 -6.26 -9.25 3.59
N LEU A 36 -6.76 -10.48 3.64
CA LEU A 36 -8.15 -10.74 4.10
C LEU A 36 -8.27 -10.83 5.64
N THR A 37 -7.14 -10.99 6.34
CA THR A 37 -7.06 -10.90 7.80
C THR A 37 -7.09 -9.44 8.26
N ARG A 38 -7.48 -9.19 9.51
CA ARG A 38 -7.53 -7.84 10.09
C ARG A 38 -6.18 -7.12 9.90
N PRO A 39 -6.12 -6.01 9.14
CA PRO A 39 -4.87 -5.31 8.90
C PRO A 39 -4.41 -4.60 10.18
N THR A 40 -3.09 -4.56 10.41
CA THR A 40 -2.49 -3.66 11.39
C THR A 40 -2.44 -2.25 10.81
N VAL A 41 -3.05 -1.29 11.50
CA VAL A 41 -3.05 0.12 11.09
C VAL A 41 -1.84 0.83 11.68
N VAL A 42 -1.07 1.50 10.83
CA VAL A 42 0.04 2.38 11.24
C VAL A 42 -0.38 3.83 11.01
N SER A 43 -0.37 4.63 12.07
CA SER A 43 -0.71 6.05 12.02
C SER A 43 0.56 6.89 12.09
N VAL A 44 0.79 7.73 11.09
CA VAL A 44 1.94 8.64 11.01
C VAL A 44 1.43 10.07 10.97
N ARG A 45 2.02 10.94 11.81
CA ARG A 45 1.74 12.38 11.77
C ARG A 45 2.57 13.02 10.66
N LEU A 46 1.89 13.77 9.81
CA LEU A 46 2.50 14.51 8.70
C LEU A 46 2.10 15.98 8.84
N SER A 47 3.03 16.87 8.51
CA SER A 47 2.67 18.25 8.18
C SER A 47 1.79 18.29 6.93
N ALA A 48 1.11 19.42 6.72
CA ALA A 48 0.29 19.62 5.52
C ALA A 48 1.12 19.49 4.23
N ASP A 49 2.35 20.01 4.23
CA ASP A 49 3.23 19.99 3.06
C ASP A 49 3.72 18.57 2.72
N GLU A 50 4.08 17.78 3.74
CA GLU A 50 4.45 16.38 3.55
C GLU A 50 3.29 15.57 3.00
N HIS A 51 2.08 15.77 3.53
CA HIS A 51 0.89 15.10 3.03
C HIS A 51 0.58 15.50 1.58
N ALA A 52 0.64 16.79 1.24
CA ALA A 52 0.42 17.28 -0.12
C ALA A 52 1.47 16.75 -1.12
N ARG A 53 2.71 16.58 -0.68
CA ARG A 53 3.77 15.98 -1.51
C ARG A 53 3.48 14.50 -1.79
N LEU A 54 3.05 13.75 -0.79
CA LEU A 54 2.64 12.34 -0.94
C LEU A 54 1.39 12.19 -1.81
N GLN A 55 0.39 13.06 -1.65
CA GLN A 55 -0.81 13.07 -2.49
C GLN A 55 -0.47 13.28 -3.97
N ARG A 56 0.41 14.24 -4.29
CA ARG A 56 0.84 14.48 -5.67
C ARG A 56 1.57 13.29 -6.26
N ALA A 57 2.50 12.68 -5.52
CA ALA A 57 3.21 11.49 -5.97
C ALA A 57 2.25 10.31 -6.21
N ALA A 58 1.28 10.11 -5.31
CA ALA A 58 0.29 9.04 -5.45
C ALA A 58 -0.63 9.26 -6.66
N ALA A 59 -1.04 10.51 -6.91
CA ALA A 59 -1.86 10.88 -8.05
C ALA A 59 -1.14 10.67 -9.39
N GLN A 60 0.17 10.93 -9.46
CA GLN A 60 0.98 10.69 -10.67
C GLN A 60 1.02 9.21 -11.05
N GLU A 61 1.02 8.32 -10.05
CA GLU A 61 1.05 6.87 -10.24
C GLU A 61 -0.35 6.24 -10.27
N HIS A 62 -1.42 7.05 -10.17
CA HIS A 62 -2.81 6.59 -10.06
C HIS A 62 -3.05 5.61 -8.89
N LEU A 63 -2.37 5.83 -7.76
CA LEU A 63 -2.46 5.00 -6.56
C LEU A 63 -3.12 5.76 -5.39
N PRO A 64 -3.79 5.06 -4.46
CA PRO A 64 -4.09 5.62 -3.14
C PRO A 64 -2.80 5.91 -2.37
N VAL A 65 -2.77 7.00 -1.60
CA VAL A 65 -1.60 7.39 -0.78
C VAL A 65 -1.12 6.27 0.13
N SER A 66 -2.04 5.52 0.74
CA SER A 66 -1.71 4.36 1.60
C SER A 66 -1.00 3.24 0.84
N THR A 67 -1.37 3.02 -0.42
CA THR A 67 -0.75 2.00 -1.28
C THR A 67 0.66 2.42 -1.67
N LEU A 68 0.83 3.67 -2.09
CA LEU A 68 2.15 4.24 -2.39
C LEU A 68 3.09 4.13 -1.19
N LEU A 69 2.63 4.56 -0.01
CA LEU A 69 3.40 4.50 1.23
C LEU A 69 3.81 3.07 1.59
N ARG A 70 2.89 2.09 1.46
CA ARG A 70 3.19 0.69 1.70
C ARG A 70 4.29 0.18 0.77
N ILE A 71 4.19 0.47 -0.53
CA ILE A 71 5.18 0.03 -1.53
C ILE A 71 6.55 0.62 -1.18
N TRP A 72 6.63 1.93 -1.00
CA TRP A 72 7.91 2.62 -0.72
C TRP A 72 8.54 2.16 0.60
N ALA A 73 7.74 1.97 1.66
CA ALA A 73 8.26 1.51 2.95
C ALA A 73 8.84 0.09 2.85
N LEU A 74 8.11 -0.85 2.24
CA LEU A 74 8.57 -2.23 2.09
C LEU A 74 9.77 -2.33 1.14
N ASP A 75 9.78 -1.53 0.08
CA ASP A 75 10.89 -1.49 -0.87
C ASP A 75 12.17 -0.94 -0.22
N ARG A 76 12.02 0.10 0.60
CA ARG A 76 13.13 0.64 1.38
C ARG A 76 13.69 -0.40 2.34
N LEU A 77 12.83 -1.14 3.06
CA LEU A 77 13.25 -2.21 3.98
C LEU A 77 14.01 -3.31 3.24
N ARG A 78 13.47 -3.81 2.11
CA ARG A 78 14.17 -4.82 1.29
C ARG A 78 15.55 -4.34 0.84
N THR A 79 15.67 -3.06 0.49
CA THR A 79 16.95 -2.47 0.10
C THR A 79 17.94 -2.43 1.27
N GLU A 80 17.49 -2.15 2.51
CA GLU A 80 18.35 -2.18 3.71
C GLU A 80 18.78 -3.61 4.07
N GLU A 81 17.87 -4.57 3.90
CA GLU A 81 18.12 -5.98 4.21
C GLU A 81 19.03 -6.64 3.16
N GLY A 82 18.85 -6.31 1.89
CA GLY A 82 19.61 -6.88 0.77
C GLY A 82 20.94 -6.17 0.47
N GLY A 83 21.13 -4.94 0.93
CA GLY A 83 22.32 -4.12 0.70
C GLY A 83 22.75 -3.45 2.00
N GLY A 84 23.59 -4.13 2.78
CA GLY A 84 24.10 -3.59 4.03
C GLY A 84 24.87 -2.29 3.83
N GLU A 85 24.29 -1.17 4.26
CA GLU A 85 25.01 0.01 4.76
C GLU A 85 24.04 0.85 5.62
N LEU A 86 24.27 0.77 6.93
CA LEU A 86 23.61 1.46 8.06
C LEU A 86 22.25 0.88 8.49
N SER A 87 22.25 0.25 9.67
CA SER A 87 21.06 -0.30 10.33
C SER A 87 19.99 0.78 10.59
N VAL A 88 18.74 0.34 10.78
CA VAL A 88 17.60 1.21 11.15
C VAL A 88 17.93 2.13 12.33
N ALA A 89 18.68 1.64 13.31
CA ALA A 89 19.11 2.40 14.48
C ALA A 89 20.04 3.57 14.12
N GLU A 90 20.92 3.39 13.15
CA GLU A 90 21.85 4.43 12.69
C GLU A 90 21.13 5.53 11.90
N ARG A 91 20.12 5.13 11.13
CA ARG A 91 19.27 6.04 10.36
C ARG A 91 18.36 6.87 11.27
N LEU A 92 17.78 6.24 12.29
CA LEU A 92 17.01 6.92 13.33
C LEU A 92 17.88 7.97 14.06
N ARG A 93 19.09 7.61 14.46
CA ARG A 93 20.02 8.55 15.12
C ARG A 93 20.34 9.77 14.24
N ARG A 94 20.55 9.54 12.94
CA ARG A 94 20.77 10.64 11.98
C ARG A 94 19.55 11.53 11.82
N LEU A 95 18.35 10.95 11.79
CA LEU A 95 17.10 11.70 11.72
C LEU A 95 16.88 12.54 12.98
N GLU A 96 17.07 11.95 14.17
CA GLU A 96 17.01 12.65 15.44
C GLU A 96 17.99 13.83 15.47
N GLN A 97 19.23 13.64 15.03
CA GLN A 97 20.20 14.73 14.93
C GLN A 97 19.73 15.85 13.98
N ALA A 98 19.19 15.52 12.80
CA ALA A 98 18.74 16.52 11.85
C ALA A 98 17.49 17.30 12.31
N VAL A 99 16.58 16.64 13.04
CA VAL A 99 15.32 17.25 13.50
C VAL A 99 15.53 18.05 14.78
N PHE A 100 16.35 17.56 15.71
CA PHE A 100 16.52 18.18 17.03
C PHE A 100 17.70 19.15 17.15
N GLN A 101 18.58 19.27 16.14
CA GLN A 101 19.64 20.30 16.14
C GLN A 101 19.17 21.71 15.72
N HIS A 102 17.92 21.88 15.28
CA HIS A 102 17.34 23.21 14.96
C HIS A 102 16.69 23.91 16.17
N THR A 103 17.00 23.49 17.39
CA THR A 103 16.51 24.14 18.62
C THR A 103 17.68 24.66 19.46
N VAL A 104 18.37 25.69 18.96
CA VAL A 104 19.20 26.62 19.76
C VAL A 104 18.97 28.02 19.23
#